data_AF-A0A954F5K9-F1
#
_entry.id   AF-A0A954F5K9-F1
#
_cell.length_a   1.000
_cell.length_b   1.000
_cell.length_c   1.000
_cell.angle_alpha   90.00
_cell.angle_beta   90.00
_cell.angle_gamma   90.00
#
_symmetry.space_group_name_H-M   'P 1'
#
loop_
_entity.id
_entity.type
_entity.pdbx_description
1 polymer ?
#
loop_
_entity_poly.entity_id
_entity_poly.type
_entity_poly.pdbx_seq_one_letter_code
_entity_poly.pdbx_strand_id
1 'polypeptide(L)' 'MQPVEGGAYVAIDATVLADVTLGEDASIWFGCVVRGDDAPITIGARTNIQDGTVLHVTH' A
#
# COMPACT_ATOMS: atom_id res chain seq x y z
N MET A 1 11.80 -4.45 -3.30
CA MET A 1 11.26 -3.27 -2.61
C MET A 1 11.85 -2.01 -3.23
N GLN A 2 11.00 -1.06 -3.57
CA GLN A 2 11.34 0.26 -4.07
C GLN A 2 10.94 1.29 -3.00
N PRO A 3 11.81 2.23 -2.63
CA PRO A 3 11.41 3.31 -1.73
C PRO A 3 10.40 4.24 -2.44
N VAL A 4 9.46 4.77 -1.69
CA VAL A 4 8.53 5.82 -2.14
C VAL A 4 8.66 7.04 -1.20
N GLU A 5 7.96 8.12 -1.54
CA GLU A 5 7.94 9.33 -0.71
C GLU A 5 7.53 9.01 0.74
N GLY A 6 8.13 9.70 1.71
CA GLY A 6 7.85 9.50 3.13
C GLY A 6 8.54 8.29 3.76
N GLY A 7 9.45 7.60 3.07
CA GLY A 7 10.24 6.50 3.63
C GLY A 7 9.54 5.13 3.61
N ALA A 8 8.37 5.04 2.98
CA ALA A 8 7.69 3.76 2.77
C ALA A 8 8.36 2.93 1.65
N TYR A 9 8.06 1.63 1.63
CA TYR A 9 8.61 0.68 0.68
C TYR A 9 7.51 -0.11 -0.02
N VAL A 10 7.57 -0.22 -1.35
CA VAL A 10 6.61 -1.00 -2.15
C VAL A 10 7.35 -2.07 -2.95
N ALA A 11 6.90 -3.33 -2.90
CA ALA A 11 7.45 -4.40 -3.73
C ALA A 11 7.26 -4.08 -5.22
N ILE A 12 8.20 -4.50 -6.05
CA ILE A 12 8.21 -4.12 -7.49
C ILE A 12 7.01 -4.69 -8.26
N ASP A 13 6.40 -5.74 -7.75
CA ASP A 13 5.25 -6.45 -8.32
C ASP A 13 3.94 -6.16 -7.57
N ALA A 14 3.96 -5.28 -6.56
CA ALA A 14 2.74 -4.84 -5.88
C ALA A 14 1.99 -3.81 -6.74
N THR A 15 0.67 -3.92 -6.78
CA THR A 15 -0.22 -2.94 -7.43
C THR A 15 -0.79 -2.02 -6.36
N VAL A 16 -0.40 -0.75 -6.36
CA VAL A 16 -0.93 0.30 -5.47
C VAL A 16 -1.45 1.44 -6.35
N LEU A 17 -2.75 1.77 -6.27
CA LEU A 17 -3.36 2.73 -7.20
C LEU A 17 -4.44 3.61 -6.57
N ALA A 18 -4.66 4.76 -7.22
CA ALA A 18 -5.62 5.82 -6.86
C ALA A 18 -5.33 6.43 -5.48
N ASP A 19 -6.34 6.60 -4.63
CA ASP A 19 -6.23 7.32 -3.35
C ASP A 19 -5.72 6.39 -2.23
N VAL A 20 -4.40 6.18 -2.25
CA VAL A 20 -3.68 5.40 -1.24
C VAL A 20 -2.59 6.25 -0.61
N THR A 21 -2.66 6.42 0.71
CA THR A 21 -1.64 7.09 1.50
C THR A 21 -0.88 6.07 2.36
N LEU A 22 0.45 6.10 2.28
CA LEU A 22 1.35 5.30 3.10
C LEU A 22 2.02 6.17 4.16
N GLY A 23 1.96 5.74 5.42
CA GLY A 23 2.70 6.37 6.51
C GLY A 23 4.20 6.08 6.46
N GLU A 24 4.97 6.84 7.24
CA GLU A 24 6.42 6.66 7.39
C GLU A 24 6.81 5.21 7.71
N ASP A 25 7.82 4.68 7.03
CA ASP A 25 8.31 3.30 7.16
C ASP A 25 7.24 2.21 6.95
N ALA A 26 6.12 2.53 6.29
CA ALA A 26 5.15 1.51 5.89
C ALA A 26 5.74 0.61 4.78
N SER A 27 5.28 -0.64 4.68
CA SER A 27 5.73 -1.55 3.63
C SER A 27 4.61 -2.35 2.98
N ILE A 28 4.61 -2.42 1.66
CA ILE A 28 3.70 -3.24 0.84
C ILE A 28 4.52 -4.35 0.18
N TRP A 29 4.22 -5.61 0.48
CA TRP A 29 5.03 -6.77 0.12
C TRP A 29 4.59 -7.40 -1.21
N PHE A 30 5.27 -8.47 -1.63
CA PHE A 30 5.17 -8.97 -3.00
C PHE A 30 3.76 -9.43 -3.36
N GLY A 31 3.34 -9.12 -4.58
CA GLY A 31 2.03 -9.50 -5.10
C GLY A 31 0.82 -8.86 -4.38
N CYS A 32 1.00 -7.85 -3.53
CA CYS A 32 -0.12 -7.13 -2.93
C CYS A 32 -0.92 -6.35 -3.98
N VAL A 33 -2.23 -6.20 -3.74
CA VAL A 33 -3.11 -5.30 -4.50
C VAL A 33 -3.82 -4.35 -3.53
N VAL A 34 -3.52 -3.06 -3.60
CA VAL A 34 -4.14 -2.01 -2.79
C VAL A 34 -4.83 -1.02 -3.72
N ARG A 35 -6.17 -1.01 -3.66
CA ARG A 35 -7.00 -0.28 -4.62
C ARG A 35 -7.85 0.76 -3.90
N GLY A 36 -7.41 2.02 -3.92
CA GLY A 36 -8.11 3.15 -3.29
C GLY A 36 -8.97 3.94 -4.29
N ASP A 37 -9.68 3.26 -5.19
CA ASP A 37 -10.42 3.92 -6.28
C ASP A 37 -11.90 4.20 -5.98
N ASP A 38 -12.51 3.45 -5.06
CA ASP A 38 -13.89 3.73 -4.62
C ASP A 38 -13.95 4.64 -3.39
N ALA A 39 -13.00 4.48 -2.46
CA ALA A 39 -12.81 5.36 -1.30
C ALA A 39 -11.32 5.35 -0.88
N PRO A 40 -10.87 6.37 -0.11
CA PRO A 40 -9.47 6.49 0.29
C PRO A 40 -9.02 5.35 1.21
N ILE A 41 -7.78 4.90 1.03
CA ILE A 41 -7.10 3.96 1.92
C ILE A 41 -5.91 4.66 2.59
N THR A 42 -5.90 4.69 3.92
CA THR A 42 -4.77 5.22 4.71
C THR A 42 -4.11 4.09 5.49
N ILE A 43 -2.82 3.84 5.22
CA ILE A 43 -2.00 2.88 5.94
C ILE A 43 -1.10 3.65 6.90
N GLY A 44 -1.16 3.31 8.19
CA GLY A 44 -0.41 4.00 9.24
C GLY A 44 1.11 3.80 9.16
N ALA A 45 1.84 4.63 9.88
CA ALA A 45 3.30 4.52 9.99
C ALA A 45 3.73 3.16 10.55
N ARG A 46 4.86 2.62 10.05
CA ARG A 46 5.47 1.34 10.46
C ARG A 46 4.51 0.15 10.38
N THR A 47 3.53 0.22 9.47
CA THR A 47 2.59 -0.87 9.17
C THR A 47 3.09 -1.64 7.96
N ASN A 48 3.04 -2.97 8.02
CA ASN A 48 3.31 -3.81 6.86
C ASN A 48 2.03 -4.49 6.36
N ILE A 49 1.88 -4.54 5.03
CA ILE A 49 0.86 -5.32 4.32
C ILE A 49 1.60 -6.45 3.60
N GLN A 50 1.40 -7.67 4.07
CA GLN A 50 2.20 -8.84 3.69
C GLN A 50 1.75 -9.47 2.36
N ASP A 51 2.60 -10.34 1.83
CA ASP A 51 2.53 -10.90 0.48
C ASP A 51 1.14 -11.42 0.09
N GLY A 52 0.71 -11.09 -1.12
CA GLY A 52 -0.57 -11.51 -1.69
C GLY A 52 -1.82 -10.89 -1.05
N THR A 53 -1.68 -9.93 -0.12
CA THR A 53 -2.83 -9.25 0.49
C THR A 53 -3.58 -8.40 -0.54
N VAL A 54 -4.92 -8.43 -0.48
CA VAL A 54 -5.80 -7.56 -1.25
C VAL A 54 -6.52 -6.59 -0.31
N LEU A 55 -6.37 -5.30 -0.55
CA LEU A 55 -7.04 -4.20 0.15
C LEU A 55 -7.92 -3.44 -0.84
N HIS A 56 -9.21 -3.42 -0.57
CA HIS A 56 -10.21 -2.65 -1.31
C HIS A 56 -11.30 -2.19 -0.34
N VAL A 57 -12.00 -1.12 -0.70
CA VAL A 57 -13.09 -0.54 0.08
C VAL A 57 -14.28 -0.34 -0.85
N THR A 58 -15.49 -0.57 -0.35
CA THR A 58 -16.76 -0.28 -1.04
C THR A 58 -17.66 0.55 -0.13
N HIS A 59 -18.52 1.36 -0.72
CA HIS A 59 -19.66 1.97 -0.04
C HIS A 59 -20.73 0.96 0.36
#